data_AF-A0A937PLI0-F1
#
_entry.id   AF-A0A937PLI0-F1
#
_cell.length_a   1.000
_cell.length_b   1.000
_cell.length_c   1.000
_cell.angle_alpha   90.00
_cell.angle_beta   90.00
_cell.angle_gamma   90.00
#
_symmetry.space_group_name_H-M   'P 1'
#
loop_
_entity.id
_entity.type
_entity.pdbx_description
1 polymer ?
#
loop_
_entity_poly.entity_id
_entity_poly.type
_entity_poly.pdbx_seq_one_letter_code
_entity_poly.pdbx_strand_id
1 'polypeptide(L)'
;MTFTTARRGLGGFTLIEIVVATVLVGLALVAMMASVGSNTRVNDAGTKLTQGTFLAQEIREWTLSLPFRDQDAGDLGNPPGPDGSNPQVWVDDIDDLMDVTYCPPRDGQGYAISPLPSWSQTIAITWRDPNDLGSIVSAGTSEVIYVNVDVKHRNKLVLSSGWLVTKKPTEK
;
A
#
# COMPACT_ATOMS: atom_id res chain seq x y z
N MET A 1 18.61 -32.30 -70.16
CA MET A 1 17.65 -31.55 -69.30
C MET A 1 18.48 -30.54 -68.54
N THR A 2 18.50 -29.29 -69.01
CA THR A 2 19.46 -28.27 -68.56
C THR A 2 18.74 -27.32 -67.60
N PHE A 3 19.16 -27.30 -66.34
CA PHE A 3 18.62 -26.35 -65.36
C PHE A 3 19.37 -25.02 -65.49
N THR A 4 18.67 -23.99 -65.96
CA THR A 4 19.18 -22.62 -65.99
C THR A 4 19.02 -22.00 -64.61
N THR A 5 20.11 -21.98 -63.84
CA THR A 5 20.14 -21.30 -62.54
C THR A 5 20.19 -19.79 -62.77
N ALA A 6 19.07 -19.10 -62.60
CA ALA A 6 19.03 -17.64 -62.61
C ALA A 6 19.82 -17.12 -61.40
N ARG A 7 21.01 -16.55 -61.63
CA ARG A 7 21.70 -15.73 -60.62
C ARG A 7 20.86 -14.49 -60.38
N ARG A 8 20.13 -14.44 -59.26
CA ARG A 8 19.62 -13.18 -58.71
C ARG A 8 20.84 -12.27 -58.50
N GLY A 9 20.89 -11.17 -59.25
CA GLY A 9 21.90 -10.14 -59.03
C GLY A 9 21.85 -9.71 -57.57
N LEU A 10 22.98 -9.85 -56.87
CA LEU A 10 23.18 -9.26 -55.56
C LEU A 10 23.25 -7.74 -55.79
N GLY A 11 22.09 -7.09 -55.78
CA GLY A 11 21.99 -5.63 -55.83
C GLY A 11 22.57 -5.04 -54.55
N GLY A 12 23.53 -4.14 -54.67
CA GLY A 12 24.03 -3.35 -53.54
C GLY A 12 22.97 -2.39 -53.01
N PHE A 13 23.10 -1.99 -51.75
CA PHE A 13 22.23 -1.01 -51.11
C PHE A 13 22.41 0.37 -51.73
N THR A 14 21.31 1.09 -51.92
CA THR A 14 21.36 2.48 -52.39
C THR A 14 21.72 3.43 -51.24
N LEU A 15 22.31 4.59 -51.54
CA LEU A 15 22.64 5.57 -50.52
C LEU A 15 21.39 6.08 -49.77
N ILE A 16 20.26 6.22 -50.48
CA ILE A 16 18.99 6.62 -49.87
C ILE A 16 18.48 5.56 -48.89
N GLU A 17 18.67 4.27 -49.18
CA GLU A 17 18.28 3.18 -48.30
C GLU A 17 19.11 3.16 -47.02
N ILE A 18 20.43 3.44 -47.11
CA ILE A 18 21.29 3.58 -45.93
C ILE A 18 20.87 4.79 -45.08
N VAL A 19 20.55 5.93 -45.73
CA VAL A 19 20.08 7.13 -45.02
C VAL A 19 18.75 6.85 -44.30
N VAL A 20 17.79 6.19 -44.96
CA VAL A 20 16.53 5.83 -44.32
C VAL A 20 16.74 4.82 -43.19
N ALA A 21 17.56 3.78 -43.39
CA ALA A 21 17.86 2.79 -42.35
C ALA A 21 18.51 3.41 -41.11
N THR A 22 19.48 4.31 -41.30
CA THR A 22 20.15 5.01 -40.19
C THR A 22 19.20 5.93 -39.42
N VAL A 23 18.30 6.64 -40.12
CA VAL A 23 17.24 7.43 -39.48
C VAL A 23 16.30 6.54 -38.67
N LEU A 24 15.86 5.40 -39.20
CA LEU A 24 14.97 4.48 -38.51
C LEU A 24 15.61 3.87 -37.27
N VAL A 25 16.88 3.45 -37.35
CA VAL A 25 17.63 2.94 -36.20
C VAL A 25 17.80 4.03 -35.14
N GLY A 26 18.11 5.26 -35.53
CA GLY A 26 18.20 6.39 -34.62
C GLY A 26 16.89 6.63 -33.86
N LEU A 27 15.75 6.64 -34.56
CA LEU A 27 14.43 6.79 -33.96
C LEU A 27 14.08 5.62 -33.02
N ALA A 28 14.38 4.38 -33.43
CA ALA A 28 14.14 3.20 -32.60
C ALA A 28 14.94 3.25 -31.28
N LEU A 29 16.22 3.64 -31.34
CA LEU A 29 17.07 3.77 -30.15
C LEU A 29 16.53 4.84 -29.18
N VAL A 30 16.12 6.00 -29.69
CA VAL A 30 15.53 7.07 -28.86
C VAL A 30 14.24 6.58 -28.18
N ALA A 31 13.36 5.90 -28.92
CA ALA A 31 12.13 5.35 -28.37
C ALA A 31 12.39 4.30 -27.28
N MET A 32 13.38 3.42 -27.48
CA MET A 32 13.79 2.42 -26.49
C MET A 32 14.31 3.07 -25.21
N MET A 33 15.15 4.10 -25.29
CA MET A 33 15.65 4.81 -24.11
C MET A 33 14.53 5.46 -23.29
N ALA A 34 13.57 6.10 -23.97
CA ALA A 34 12.39 6.65 -23.32
C ALA A 34 11.55 5.57 -22.61
N SER A 35 11.40 4.41 -23.27
CA SER A 35 10.68 3.25 -22.71
C SER A 35 11.36 2.69 -21.46
N VAL A 36 12.68 2.49 -21.47
CA VAL A 36 13.44 1.99 -20.30
C VAL A 36 13.28 2.92 -19.08
N GLY A 37 13.35 4.23 -19.31
CA GLY A 37 13.12 5.22 -18.25
C GLY A 37 11.70 5.15 -17.66
N SER A 38 10.69 4.97 -18.51
CA SER A 38 9.30 4.79 -18.08
C SER A 38 9.11 3.50 -17.27
N ASN A 39 9.62 2.37 -17.78
CA ASN A 39 9.50 1.05 -17.15
C ASN A 39 10.15 1.03 -15.76
N THR A 40 11.30 1.68 -15.59
CA THR A 40 11.99 1.77 -14.29
C THR A 40 11.13 2.50 -13.26
N ARG A 41 10.46 3.59 -13.66
CA ARG A 41 9.58 4.37 -12.78
C ARG A 41 8.32 3.58 -12.40
N VAL A 42 7.72 2.87 -13.35
CA VAL A 42 6.56 2.02 -13.11
C VAL A 42 6.91 0.86 -12.17
N ASN A 43 8.07 0.23 -12.34
CA ASN A 43 8.53 -0.85 -11.47
C ASN A 43 8.82 -0.38 -10.04
N ASP A 44 9.42 0.80 -9.87
CA ASP A 44 9.64 1.41 -8.56
C ASP A 44 8.32 1.77 -7.86
N ALA A 45 7.35 2.33 -8.60
CA ALA A 45 6.01 2.58 -8.08
C ALA A 45 5.29 1.28 -7.71
N GLY A 46 5.39 0.24 -8.55
CA GLY A 46 4.82 -1.09 -8.30
C GLY A 46 5.38 -1.73 -7.03
N THR A 47 6.71 -1.70 -6.87
CA THR A 47 7.38 -2.21 -5.65
C THR A 47 6.87 -1.51 -4.40
N LYS A 48 6.72 -0.17 -4.45
CA LYS A 48 6.19 0.60 -3.33
C LYS A 48 4.73 0.27 -3.02
N LEU A 49 3.88 0.11 -4.04
CA LEU A 49 2.48 -0.27 -3.84
C LEU A 49 2.35 -1.67 -3.22
N THR A 50 3.16 -2.63 -3.66
CA THR A 50 3.20 -3.97 -3.04
C THR A 50 3.60 -3.89 -1.57
N GLN A 51 4.68 -3.15 -1.26
CA GLN A 51 5.10 -2.95 0.13
C GLN A 51 4.04 -2.20 0.95
N GLY A 52 3.40 -1.18 0.38
CA GLY A 52 2.33 -0.43 1.02
C GLY A 52 1.12 -1.31 1.34
N THR A 53 0.76 -2.21 0.42
CA THR A 53 -0.32 -3.18 0.61
C THR A 53 0.01 -4.15 1.72
N PHE A 54 1.21 -4.72 1.71
CA PHE A 54 1.70 -5.60 2.79
C PHE A 54 1.60 -4.90 4.15
N LEU A 55 2.16 -3.69 4.28
CA LEU A 55 2.11 -2.93 5.53
C LEU A 55 0.69 -2.58 5.98
N ALA A 56 -0.25 -2.34 5.06
CA ALA A 56 -1.64 -2.13 5.43
C ALA A 56 -2.32 -3.43 5.91
N GLN A 57 -1.96 -4.59 5.33
CA GLN A 57 -2.47 -5.89 5.79
C GLN A 57 -1.94 -6.25 7.18
N GLU A 58 -0.69 -5.94 7.50
CA GLU A 58 -0.16 -6.14 8.86
C GLU A 58 -1.01 -5.42 9.91
N ILE A 59 -1.36 -4.14 9.69
CA ILE A 59 -2.25 -3.42 10.61
C ILE A 59 -3.65 -4.05 10.63
N ARG A 60 -4.15 -4.50 9.48
CA ARG A 60 -5.44 -5.20 9.43
C ARG A 60 -5.44 -6.47 10.29
N GLU A 61 -4.41 -7.30 10.16
CA GLU A 61 -4.25 -8.51 10.96
C GLU A 61 -4.16 -8.17 12.45
N TRP A 62 -3.40 -7.15 12.81
CA TRP A 62 -3.30 -6.68 14.18
C TRP A 62 -4.67 -6.25 14.74
N THR A 63 -5.41 -5.38 14.03
CA THR A 63 -6.75 -4.95 14.45
C THR A 63 -7.77 -6.07 14.57
N LEU A 64 -7.58 -7.19 13.87
CA LEU A 64 -8.46 -8.37 13.97
C LEU A 64 -8.13 -9.26 15.16
N SER A 65 -6.89 -9.18 15.66
CA SER A 65 -6.43 -9.92 16.83
C SER A 65 -6.78 -9.23 18.16
N LEU A 66 -6.92 -7.90 18.12
CA LEU A 66 -7.24 -7.08 19.27
C LEU A 66 -8.72 -7.23 19.68
N PRO A 67 -9.02 -7.21 21.00
CA PRO A 67 -10.38 -7.08 21.47
C PRO A 67 -10.98 -5.74 21.02
N PHE A 68 -12.30 -5.69 20.91
CA PHE A 68 -13.00 -4.50 20.42
C PHE A 68 -12.96 -3.30 21.39
N ARG A 69 -12.80 -3.58 22.69
CA ARG A 69 -12.68 -2.66 23.82
C ARG A 69 -11.89 -3.35 24.91
N ASP A 70 -11.32 -2.58 25.82
CA ASP A 70 -10.63 -3.09 26.99
C ASP A 70 -11.56 -4.01 27.81
N GLN A 71 -10.96 -5.09 28.28
CA GLN A 71 -11.58 -6.10 29.14
C GLN A 71 -11.27 -5.85 30.62
N ASP A 72 -10.35 -4.94 30.96
CA ASP A 72 -10.08 -4.57 32.33
C ASP A 72 -11.29 -3.85 32.94
N ALA A 73 -11.73 -4.35 34.10
CA ALA A 73 -12.82 -3.74 34.84
C ALA A 73 -12.50 -2.32 35.32
N GLY A 74 -11.21 -1.98 35.44
CA GLY A 74 -10.74 -0.63 35.75
C GLY A 74 -10.98 0.37 34.62
N ASP A 75 -11.17 -0.10 33.39
CA ASP A 75 -11.20 0.74 32.18
C ASP A 75 -12.60 0.85 31.54
N LEU A 76 -13.57 0.04 31.98
CA LEU A 76 -14.97 -0.01 31.47
C LEU A 76 -15.75 1.33 31.41
N GLY A 77 -15.19 2.44 31.88
CA GLY A 77 -15.77 3.79 31.79
C GLY A 77 -14.85 4.85 31.17
N ASN A 78 -13.66 4.48 30.70
CA ASN A 78 -12.75 5.42 30.08
C ASN A 78 -13.21 5.78 28.66
N PRO A 79 -13.03 7.04 28.25
CA PRO A 79 -13.36 7.45 26.90
C PRO A 79 -12.37 6.81 25.92
N PRO A 80 -12.81 6.37 24.73
CA PRO A 80 -11.90 5.75 23.78
C PRO A 80 -10.74 6.66 23.39
N GLY A 81 -9.55 6.07 23.32
CA GLY A 81 -8.35 6.76 22.93
C GLY A 81 -7.09 6.02 23.38
N PRO A 82 -5.91 6.63 23.18
CA PRO A 82 -4.65 6.01 23.54
C PRO A 82 -4.40 6.06 25.07
N ASP A 83 -4.09 4.91 25.67
CA ASP A 83 -3.76 4.75 27.10
C ASP A 83 -2.30 5.05 27.50
N GLY A 84 -1.50 5.63 26.60
CA GLY A 84 -0.06 5.75 26.84
C GLY A 84 0.71 6.73 25.97
N SER A 85 1.83 6.26 25.43
CA SER A 85 2.80 7.09 24.71
C SER A 85 2.39 7.33 23.25
N ASN A 86 2.99 8.33 22.62
CA ASN A 86 2.85 8.53 21.18
C ASN A 86 4.22 8.36 20.48
N PRO A 87 4.45 7.28 19.70
CA PRO A 87 3.49 6.22 19.36
C PRO A 87 3.24 5.24 20.53
N GLN A 88 2.10 4.55 20.49
CA GLN A 88 1.71 3.59 21.51
C GLN A 88 2.63 2.37 21.53
N VAL A 89 3.12 2.01 22.73
CA VAL A 89 3.99 0.84 22.93
C VAL A 89 3.17 -0.36 23.40
N TRP A 90 2.16 -0.10 24.23
CA TRP A 90 1.20 -1.09 24.70
C TRP A 90 -0.09 -0.80 23.96
N VAL A 91 -0.65 -1.84 23.36
CA VAL A 91 -1.90 -1.83 22.61
C VAL A 91 -2.61 -3.10 23.02
N ASP A 92 -3.63 -2.98 23.85
CA ASP A 92 -4.42 -4.12 24.32
C ASP A 92 -5.83 -4.15 23.74
N ASP A 93 -6.32 -3.06 23.14
CA ASP A 93 -7.56 -3.01 22.35
C ASP A 93 -7.45 -2.14 21.07
N ILE A 94 -8.59 -1.91 20.40
CA ILE A 94 -8.62 -1.24 19.09
C ILE A 94 -8.47 0.28 19.20
N ASP A 95 -9.08 0.92 20.20
CA ASP A 95 -9.08 2.37 20.33
C ASP A 95 -7.73 2.96 20.77
N ASP A 96 -6.86 2.12 21.31
CA ASP A 96 -5.45 2.44 21.50
C ASP A 96 -4.72 2.82 20.19
N LEU A 97 -5.20 2.34 19.05
CA LEU A 97 -4.65 2.65 17.73
C LEU A 97 -5.21 3.95 17.14
N MET A 98 -5.99 4.73 17.90
CA MET A 98 -6.56 5.98 17.42
C MET A 98 -5.47 7.05 17.17
N ASP A 99 -5.45 7.55 15.94
CA ASP A 99 -4.60 8.67 15.50
C ASP A 99 -3.09 8.48 15.73
N VAL A 100 -2.64 7.22 15.78
CA VAL A 100 -1.23 6.86 16.00
C VAL A 100 -0.46 6.79 14.68
N THR A 101 0.82 7.17 14.70
CA THR A 101 1.74 6.98 13.57
C THR A 101 2.96 6.19 13.99
N TYR A 102 3.19 5.05 13.33
CA TYR A 102 4.35 4.20 13.54
C TYR A 102 5.42 4.42 12.47
N CYS A 103 6.64 4.71 12.92
CA CYS A 103 7.85 4.83 12.09
C CYS A 103 9.07 4.38 12.94
N PRO A 104 9.55 3.13 12.82
CA PRO A 104 9.24 2.16 11.78
C PRO A 104 7.80 1.60 11.85
N PRO A 105 7.28 1.04 10.73
CA PRO A 105 5.99 0.34 10.69
C PRO A 105 5.91 -0.84 11.67
N ARG A 106 4.70 -1.28 12.02
CA ARG A 106 4.43 -2.48 12.82
C ARG A 106 3.94 -3.66 11.96
N ASP A 107 4.21 -4.87 12.43
CA ASP A 107 3.66 -6.14 11.91
C ASP A 107 2.29 -6.47 12.51
N GLY A 108 1.70 -7.58 12.10
CA GLY A 108 0.41 -8.11 12.56
C GLY A 108 0.34 -8.43 14.05
N GLN A 109 1.47 -8.40 14.76
CA GLN A 109 1.56 -8.60 16.20
C GLN A 109 1.95 -7.31 16.95
N GLY A 110 2.05 -6.18 16.25
CA GLY A 110 2.42 -4.89 16.83
C GLY A 110 3.93 -4.67 17.00
N TYR A 111 4.79 -5.58 16.53
CA TYR A 111 6.24 -5.41 16.62
C TYR A 111 6.77 -4.54 15.49
N ALA A 112 7.79 -3.73 15.79
CA ALA A 112 8.43 -2.87 14.80
C ALA A 112 9.13 -3.69 13.70
N ILE A 113 8.78 -3.42 12.44
CA ILE A 113 9.42 -4.02 11.27
C ILE A 113 10.72 -3.25 10.97
N SER A 114 11.85 -3.83 11.40
CA SER A 114 13.18 -3.31 11.10
C SER A 114 13.80 -4.03 9.90
N PRO A 115 14.52 -3.34 8.99
CA PRO A 115 14.83 -1.91 8.97
C PRO A 115 14.03 -1.15 7.90
N LEU A 116 12.78 -0.75 8.19
CA LEU A 116 11.97 0.09 7.29
C LEU A 116 11.84 1.56 7.77
N PRO A 117 12.93 2.31 8.06
CA PRO A 117 12.85 3.64 8.66
C PRO A 117 12.28 4.71 7.72
N SER A 118 12.19 4.44 6.41
CA SER A 118 11.58 5.35 5.43
C SER A 118 10.08 5.12 5.25
N TRP A 119 9.52 4.13 5.93
CA TRP A 119 8.10 3.79 5.86
C TRP A 119 7.40 4.18 7.15
N SER A 120 6.14 4.57 7.04
CA SER A 120 5.28 4.81 8.19
C SER A 120 3.85 4.37 7.91
N GLN A 121 3.17 3.92 8.96
CA GLN A 121 1.71 3.68 8.98
C GLN A 121 1.07 4.72 9.89
N THR A 122 0.10 5.47 9.39
CA THR A 122 -0.76 6.34 10.19
C THR A 122 -2.13 5.70 10.25
N ILE A 123 -2.64 5.46 11.46
CA ILE A 123 -3.93 4.82 11.70
C ILE A 123 -4.90 5.89 12.18
N ALA A 124 -6.08 5.94 11.59
CA ALA A 124 -7.18 6.81 11.98
C ALA A 124 -8.42 5.96 12.20
N ILE A 125 -9.11 6.20 13.32
CA ILE A 125 -10.24 5.38 13.76
C ILE A 125 -11.47 6.26 13.91
N THR A 126 -12.60 5.80 13.37
CA THR A 126 -13.89 6.50 13.47
C THR A 126 -15.00 5.52 13.78
N TRP A 127 -15.94 5.92 14.65
CA TRP A 127 -17.13 5.11 14.95
C TRP A 127 -18.21 5.40 13.91
N ARG A 128 -18.93 4.36 13.48
CA ARG A 128 -19.96 4.44 12.44
C ARG A 128 -21.32 4.05 12.96
N ASP A 129 -22.39 4.64 12.43
CA ASP A 129 -23.74 4.17 12.72
C ASP A 129 -23.95 2.77 12.12
N PRO A 130 -24.37 1.75 12.89
CA PRO A 130 -24.65 0.42 12.36
C PRO A 130 -25.74 0.40 11.27
N ASN A 131 -26.64 1.40 11.24
CA ASN A 131 -27.69 1.53 10.25
C ASN A 131 -27.31 2.44 9.08
N ASP A 132 -26.23 3.22 9.21
CA ASP A 132 -25.65 4.06 8.17
C ASP A 132 -24.12 4.13 8.31
N LEU A 133 -23.43 3.22 7.63
CA LEU A 133 -21.98 3.11 7.67
C LEU A 133 -21.25 4.35 7.13
N GLY A 134 -21.94 5.24 6.42
CA GLY A 134 -21.40 6.52 5.97
C GLY A 134 -21.36 7.58 7.07
N SER A 135 -22.24 7.46 8.07
CA SER A 135 -22.36 8.40 9.19
C SER A 135 -21.30 8.15 10.25
N ILE A 136 -20.62 9.21 10.70
CA ILE A 136 -19.69 9.17 11.83
C ILE A 136 -20.46 9.52 13.10
N VAL A 137 -20.32 8.69 14.13
CA VAL A 137 -20.88 8.92 15.46
C VAL A 137 -19.76 9.18 16.47
N SER A 138 -20.14 9.66 17.67
CA SER A 138 -19.17 9.92 18.74
C SER A 138 -18.40 8.65 19.13
N ALA A 139 -17.14 8.80 19.49
CA ALA A 139 -16.30 7.67 19.89
C ALA A 139 -16.94 6.87 21.04
N GLY A 140 -16.89 5.54 20.94
CA GLY A 140 -17.42 4.62 21.96
C GLY A 140 -18.93 4.42 21.94
N THR A 141 -19.67 5.19 21.14
CA THR A 141 -21.15 5.12 21.08
C THR A 141 -21.69 4.03 20.14
N SER A 142 -20.82 3.42 19.34
CA SER A 142 -21.17 2.36 18.39
C SER A 142 -20.29 1.12 18.56
N GLU A 143 -20.82 -0.01 18.12
CA GLU A 143 -20.14 -1.31 18.02
C GLU A 143 -19.57 -1.56 16.61
N VAL A 144 -19.55 -0.51 15.76
CA VAL A 144 -18.99 -0.52 14.42
C VAL A 144 -17.95 0.58 14.30
N ILE A 145 -16.72 0.18 13.98
CA ILE A 145 -15.57 1.06 13.82
C ILE A 145 -15.06 0.96 12.39
N TYR A 146 -14.73 2.10 11.78
CA TYR A 146 -13.97 2.18 10.54
C TYR A 146 -12.52 2.56 10.84
N VAL A 147 -11.61 1.65 10.52
CA VAL A 147 -10.17 1.84 10.62
C VAL A 147 -9.64 2.24 9.25
N ASN A 148 -8.91 3.35 9.19
CA ASN A 148 -8.21 3.81 8.00
C ASN A 148 -6.70 3.82 8.25
N VAL A 149 -5.93 3.25 7.34
CA VAL A 149 -4.47 3.20 7.41
C VAL A 149 -3.87 3.86 6.18
N ASP A 150 -3.12 4.93 6.44
CA ASP A 150 -2.31 5.62 5.44
C ASP A 150 -0.88 5.13 5.53
N VAL A 151 -0.39 4.49 4.47
CA VAL A 151 0.99 4.04 4.37
C VAL A 151 1.79 5.04 3.54
N LYS A 152 2.85 5.58 4.14
CA LYS A 152 3.73 6.57 3.51
C LYS A 152 5.14 6.02 3.34
N HIS A 153 5.79 6.41 2.25
CA HIS A 153 7.22 6.20 2.03
C HIS A 153 7.91 7.56 1.85
N ARG A 154 8.85 7.90 2.74
CA ARG A 154 9.52 9.21 2.81
C ARG A 154 8.51 10.36 2.84
N ASN A 155 7.49 10.23 3.71
CA ASN A 155 6.38 11.16 3.88
C ASN A 155 5.47 11.37 2.66
N LYS A 156 5.60 10.56 1.60
CA LYS A 156 4.66 10.54 0.48
C LYS A 156 3.66 9.40 0.65
N LEU A 157 2.37 9.70 0.56
CA LEU A 157 1.32 8.69 0.57
C LEU A 157 1.53 7.71 -0.59
N VAL A 158 1.60 6.43 -0.26
CA VAL A 158 1.72 5.32 -1.23
C VAL A 158 0.39 4.61 -1.37
N LEU A 159 -0.26 4.31 -0.23
CA LEU A 159 -1.53 3.61 -0.17
C LEU A 159 -2.36 4.18 0.99
N SER A 160 -3.67 4.27 0.78
CA SER A 160 -4.66 4.43 1.84
C SER A 160 -5.64 3.26 1.74
N SER A 161 -5.87 2.58 2.84
CA SER A 161 -6.77 1.41 2.91
C SER A 161 -7.58 1.48 4.20
N GLY A 162 -8.85 1.11 4.12
CA GLY A 162 -9.68 1.04 5.32
C GLY A 162 -10.63 -0.14 5.32
N TRP A 163 -11.07 -0.50 6.51
CA TRP A 163 -11.98 -1.62 6.75
C TRP A 163 -12.84 -1.35 7.98
N LEU A 164 -13.93 -2.10 8.07
CA LEU A 164 -14.81 -2.09 9.23
C LEU A 164 -14.41 -3.19 10.20
N VAL A 165 -14.44 -2.86 11.48
CA VAL A 165 -14.34 -3.81 12.59
C VAL A 165 -15.60 -3.69 13.42
N THR A 166 -16.19 -4.83 13.77
CA THR A 166 -17.42 -4.89 14.56
C THR A 166 -17.20 -5.78 15.77
N LYS A 167 -17.85 -5.48 16.88
CA LYS A 167 -17.86 -6.38 18.04
C LYS A 167 -18.36 -7.77 17.63
N LYS A 168 -17.62 -8.82 18.02
CA LYS A 168 -18.05 -10.20 17.81
C LYS A 168 -19.36 -10.45 18.57
N PRO A 169 -20.37 -11.09 17.94
CA PRO A 169 -21.57 -11.48 18.66
C PRO A 169 -21.19 -12.49 19.75
N THR A 170 -21.66 -12.27 20.96
CA THR A 170 -21.49 -13.23 22.06
C THR A 170 -22.28 -14.49 21.72
N GLU A 171 -21.61 -15.65 21.60
CA GLU A 171 -22.31 -16.94 21.48
C GLU A 171 -23.19 -17.12 22.72
N LYS A 172 -24.47 -17.46 22.50
CA LYS A 172 -25.44 -17.73 23.57
C LYS A 172 -25.25 -19.13 24.15
#